data_AF-A0A8T5PHE2-F1
#
_entry.id   AF-A0A8T5PHE2-F1
#
_cell.length_a   1.000
_cell.length_b   1.000
_cell.length_c   1.000
_cell.angle_alpha   90.00
_cell.angle_beta   90.00
_cell.angle_gamma   90.00
#
_symmetry.space_group_name_H-M   'P 1'
#
loop_
_entity.id
_entity.type
_entity.pdbx_description
1 polymer ?
#
loop_
_entity_poly.entity_id
_entity_poly.type
_entity_poly.pdbx_seq_one_letter_code
_entity_poly.pdbx_strand_id
1 'polypeptide(L)'
;MIRKSVAAGSFYPKEKEKLEKIIDLFLQKVEVDKINAKGFVMPHAGYIYSGQVAAYGYKIIKSLKVERVILLGPSHFIPFVGSSISTADYWETPLGKVKVDKVKTTFLDFPAAHQYEHSIEVQLPFLQKVLKQFSIIPISIGDDDFNEIAEEVNKLVDEKTIIIASSDLSHYYDYDTAIKIDNLANEAIPKLDINKAKKIEACGKIGILALMKIAKKNGWNGKKLFYANSGDTAGDKSQVVGYGCYAFYE
;
A
#
# COMPACT_ATOMS: atom_id res chain seq x y z
N MET A 1 16.58 0.90 -17.56
CA MET A 1 15.67 2.05 -17.40
C MET A 1 15.37 2.32 -15.93
N ILE A 2 15.34 3.58 -15.49
CA ILE A 2 15.03 3.96 -14.09
C ILE A 2 13.74 4.80 -14.08
N ARG A 3 12.77 4.42 -13.24
CA ARG A 3 11.58 5.22 -12.96
C ARG A 3 11.94 6.24 -11.87
N LYS A 4 12.01 7.52 -12.24
CA LYS A 4 12.34 8.63 -11.33
C LYS A 4 11.20 8.92 -10.35
N SER A 5 11.51 9.46 -9.17
CA SER A 5 10.49 9.88 -8.20
C SER A 5 9.61 10.98 -8.77
N VAL A 6 8.28 10.87 -8.64
CA VAL A 6 7.32 11.92 -9.01
C VAL A 6 6.56 12.46 -7.80
N ALA A 7 6.66 11.78 -6.65
CA ALA A 7 5.99 12.16 -5.41
C ALA A 7 6.92 12.89 -4.42
N ALA A 8 8.23 12.89 -4.68
CA ALA A 8 9.21 13.61 -3.87
C ALA A 8 9.00 15.14 -3.94
N GLY A 9 8.87 15.78 -2.79
CA GLY A 9 8.58 17.21 -2.65
C GLY A 9 7.10 17.56 -2.56
N SER A 10 6.19 16.62 -2.86
CA SER A 10 4.74 16.81 -2.78
C SER A 10 4.07 15.87 -1.77
N PHE A 11 4.34 14.57 -1.83
CA PHE A 11 3.80 13.57 -0.89
C PHE A 11 4.75 13.32 0.28
N TYR A 12 6.05 13.45 0.07
CA TYR A 12 7.06 13.26 1.11
C TYR A 12 8.28 14.17 0.83
N PRO A 13 9.13 14.47 1.84
CA PRO A 13 10.27 15.37 1.65
C PRO A 13 11.22 14.92 0.54
N LYS A 14 11.65 15.85 -0.32
CA LYS A 14 12.66 15.59 -1.36
C LYS A 14 14.08 15.49 -0.80
N GLU A 15 14.34 16.10 0.36
CA GLU A 15 15.65 16.03 1.01
C GLU A 15 15.79 14.73 1.80
N LYS A 16 16.84 13.95 1.51
CA LYS A 16 17.10 12.64 2.12
C LYS A 16 17.01 12.68 3.65
N GLU A 17 17.76 13.57 4.31
CA GLU A 17 17.81 13.62 5.78
C GLU A 17 16.46 13.94 6.41
N LYS A 18 15.66 14.82 5.80
CA LYS A 18 14.30 15.12 6.28
C LYS A 18 13.37 13.93 6.12
N LEU A 19 13.48 13.23 4.99
CA LEU A 19 12.69 12.02 4.69
C LEU A 19 13.03 10.89 5.67
N GLU A 20 14.31 10.66 5.94
CA GLU A 20 14.73 9.66 6.93
C GLU A 20 14.21 10.01 8.33
N LYS A 21 14.37 11.28 8.75
CA LYS A 21 13.95 11.75 10.07
C LYS A 21 12.45 11.64 10.29
N ILE A 22 11.63 12.02 9.31
CA ILE A 22 10.16 11.95 9.48
C ILE A 22 9.68 10.50 9.58
N ILE A 23 10.26 9.58 8.79
CA ILE A 23 9.94 8.16 8.86
C ILE A 23 10.36 7.58 10.22
N ASP A 24 11.56 7.91 10.70
CA ASP A 24 12.04 7.44 12.01
C ASP A 24 11.14 7.93 13.15
N LEU A 25 10.67 9.17 13.10
CA LEU A 25 9.72 9.71 14.08
C LEU A 25 8.39 8.96 14.07
N PHE A 26 7.84 8.65 12.89
CA PHE A 26 6.61 7.85 12.82
C PHE A 26 6.80 6.44 13.37
N LEU A 27 7.91 5.78 13.02
CA LEU A 27 8.23 4.42 13.50
C LEU A 27 8.51 4.35 15.00
N GLN A 28 9.02 5.43 15.61
CA GLN A 28 9.27 5.51 17.06
C GLN A 28 7.97 5.60 17.87
N LYS A 29 6.93 6.22 17.32
CA LYS A 29 5.63 6.41 17.98
C LYS A 29 4.72 5.17 17.96
N VAL A 30 5.17 4.07 17.38
CA VAL A 30 4.36 2.88 17.15
C VAL A 30 4.92 1.67 17.87
N GLU A 31 4.08 1.04 18.67
CA GLU A 31 4.30 -0.28 19.25
C GLU A 31 3.31 -1.27 18.63
N VAL A 32 3.82 -2.44 18.23
CA VAL A 32 3.05 -3.48 17.55
C VAL A 32 3.52 -4.85 17.99
N ASP A 33 2.58 -5.79 18.05
CA ASP A 33 2.89 -7.20 18.22
C ASP A 33 3.71 -7.70 17.04
N LYS A 34 4.65 -8.61 17.32
CA LYS A 34 5.31 -9.37 16.26
C LYS A 34 4.34 -10.43 15.74
N ILE A 35 3.95 -10.30 14.49
CA ILE A 35 3.13 -11.27 13.77
C ILE A 35 3.84 -11.67 12.48
N ASN A 36 3.70 -12.92 12.04
CA ASN A 36 4.25 -13.38 10.76
C ASN A 36 3.36 -12.91 9.60
N ALA A 37 3.35 -11.59 9.35
CA ALA A 37 2.50 -11.00 8.33
C ALA A 37 3.03 -11.26 6.91
N LYS A 38 2.11 -11.55 6.00
CA LYS A 38 2.34 -11.79 4.57
C LYS A 38 1.66 -10.74 3.68
N GLY A 39 0.70 -10.00 4.21
CA GLY A 39 -0.05 -9.00 3.47
C GLY A 39 -0.31 -7.75 4.31
N PHE A 40 -0.40 -6.60 3.65
CA PHE A 40 -0.78 -5.33 4.27
C PHE A 40 -1.68 -4.51 3.37
N VAL A 41 -2.57 -3.73 3.98
CA VAL A 41 -3.20 -2.58 3.35
C VAL A 41 -2.63 -1.33 4.02
N MET A 42 -2.11 -0.39 3.23
CA MET A 42 -1.48 0.83 3.73
C MET A 42 -1.91 2.07 2.95
N PRO A 43 -2.06 3.24 3.60
CA PRO A 43 -2.44 4.47 2.94
C PRO A 43 -1.30 5.04 2.09
N HIS A 44 -1.65 5.91 1.13
CA HIS A 44 -0.70 6.56 0.23
C HIS A 44 -0.92 8.07 0.05
N ALA A 45 -1.74 8.71 0.88
CA ALA A 45 -1.72 10.17 1.00
C ALA A 45 -0.31 10.70 1.40
N GLY A 46 -0.13 12.02 1.33
CA GLY A 46 1.11 12.65 1.77
C GLY A 46 1.46 12.28 3.22
N TYR A 47 2.76 12.12 3.51
CA TYR A 47 3.27 11.63 4.79
C TYR A 47 2.82 12.46 5.99
N ILE A 48 2.61 13.77 5.80
CA ILE A 48 2.07 14.65 6.83
C ILE A 48 0.67 14.22 7.30
N TYR A 49 -0.11 13.59 6.42
CA TYR A 49 -1.47 13.13 6.72
C TYR A 49 -1.53 11.66 7.13
N SER A 50 -0.91 10.76 6.36
CA SER A 50 -1.11 9.31 6.52
C SER A 50 0.14 8.55 7.00
N GLY A 51 1.30 9.19 7.05
CA GLY A 51 2.57 8.54 7.38
C GLY A 51 2.57 7.87 8.75
N GLN A 52 1.90 8.48 9.74
CA GLN A 52 1.76 7.91 11.08
C GLN A 52 0.91 6.62 11.08
N VAL A 53 -0.10 6.53 10.21
CA VAL A 53 -0.96 5.35 10.07
C VAL A 53 -0.20 4.23 9.35
N ALA A 54 0.50 4.56 8.26
CA ALA A 54 1.33 3.61 7.51
C ALA A 54 2.44 2.98 8.39
N ALA A 55 2.99 3.75 9.34
CA ALA A 55 4.06 3.29 10.22
C ALA A 55 3.71 2.05 11.05
N TYR A 56 2.43 1.77 11.34
CA TYR A 56 2.01 0.54 12.02
C TYR A 56 2.36 -0.72 11.21
N GLY A 57 2.07 -0.73 9.92
CA GLY A 57 2.44 -1.84 9.04
C GLY A 57 3.96 -1.96 8.88
N TYR A 58 4.64 -0.83 8.64
CA TYR A 58 6.09 -0.82 8.47
C TYR A 58 6.87 -1.22 9.72
N LYS A 59 6.35 -0.93 10.92
CA LYS A 59 6.93 -1.38 12.18
C LYS A 59 6.91 -2.91 12.29
N ILE A 60 5.85 -3.57 11.82
CA ILE A 60 5.78 -5.03 11.73
C ILE A 60 6.78 -5.54 10.69
N ILE A 61 6.77 -4.97 9.48
CA ILE A 61 7.68 -5.37 8.38
C ILE A 61 9.15 -5.34 8.82
N LYS A 62 9.55 -4.34 9.61
CA LYS A 62 10.92 -4.22 10.15
C LYS A 62 11.39 -5.46 10.93
N SER A 63 10.47 -6.25 11.49
CA SER A 63 10.77 -7.47 12.24
C SER A 63 10.77 -8.75 11.38
N LEU A 64 10.37 -8.64 10.11
CA LEU A 64 10.26 -9.77 9.19
C LEU A 64 11.52 -9.97 8.36
N LYS A 65 11.68 -11.18 7.82
CA LYS A 65 12.68 -11.49 6.79
C LYS A 65 12.04 -11.38 5.41
N VAL A 66 12.08 -10.18 4.84
CA VAL A 66 11.47 -9.88 3.53
C VAL A 66 12.57 -9.63 2.50
N GLU A 67 12.47 -10.30 1.36
CA GLU A 67 13.37 -10.12 0.21
C GLU A 67 12.61 -9.60 -1.02
N ARG A 68 11.28 -9.78 -1.08
CA ARG A 68 10.43 -9.33 -2.18
C ARG A 68 9.15 -8.67 -1.66
N VAL A 69 8.78 -7.55 -2.27
CA VAL A 69 7.53 -6.84 -1.95
C VAL A 69 6.70 -6.66 -3.22
N ILE A 70 5.51 -7.25 -3.26
CA ILE A 70 4.55 -7.01 -4.33
C ILE A 70 3.70 -5.80 -3.94
N LEU A 71 3.67 -4.78 -4.78
CA LEU A 71 2.94 -3.54 -4.53
C LEU A 71 1.76 -3.44 -5.49
N LEU A 72 0.55 -3.46 -4.95
CA LEU A 72 -0.70 -3.29 -5.67
C LEU A 72 -1.19 -1.87 -5.45
N GLY A 73 -1.10 -0.99 -6.45
CA GLY A 73 -1.55 0.40 -6.35
C GLY A 73 -2.60 0.74 -7.41
N PRO A 74 -3.64 1.53 -7.09
CA PRO A 74 -4.56 2.03 -8.11
C PRO A 74 -3.84 3.01 -9.06
N SER A 75 -4.34 3.08 -10.30
CA SER A 75 -3.99 4.13 -11.26
C SER A 75 -4.92 5.33 -11.12
N HIS A 76 -4.39 6.46 -10.67
CA HIS A 76 -5.12 7.72 -10.49
C HIS A 76 -5.11 8.60 -11.74
N PHE A 77 -4.03 8.53 -12.53
CA PHE A 77 -3.80 9.48 -13.62
C PHE A 77 -4.23 8.96 -14.99
N ILE A 78 -4.04 7.66 -15.23
CA ILE A 78 -4.30 7.05 -16.54
C ILE A 78 -5.31 5.93 -16.38
N PRO A 79 -6.53 6.06 -16.91
CA PRO A 79 -7.47 4.95 -16.95
C PRO A 79 -7.04 3.94 -18.03
N PHE A 80 -7.11 2.64 -17.71
CA PHE A 80 -6.90 1.54 -18.64
C PHE A 80 -7.61 0.28 -18.13
N VAL A 81 -7.83 -0.70 -19.02
CA VAL A 81 -8.41 -2.01 -18.68
C VAL A 81 -7.26 -2.98 -18.38
N GLY A 82 -7.38 -3.74 -17.30
CA GLY A 82 -6.38 -4.67 -16.80
C GLY A 82 -5.42 -4.05 -15.78
N SER A 83 -4.40 -4.83 -15.40
CA SER A 83 -3.32 -4.41 -14.52
C SER A 83 -1.99 -4.41 -15.26
N SER A 84 -1.14 -3.43 -14.96
CA SER A 84 0.18 -3.27 -15.58
C SER A 84 1.31 -3.49 -14.60
N ILE A 85 2.26 -4.32 -14.99
CA ILE A 85 3.51 -4.54 -14.26
C ILE A 85 4.59 -3.55 -14.72
N SER A 86 5.40 -3.03 -13.79
CA SER A 86 6.49 -2.12 -14.17
C SER A 86 7.65 -2.87 -14.84
N THR A 87 8.04 -2.39 -16.02
CA THR A 87 9.20 -2.90 -16.78
C THR A 87 10.49 -2.09 -16.58
N ALA A 88 10.51 -1.11 -15.66
CA ALA A 88 11.74 -0.42 -15.23
C ALA A 88 12.69 -1.38 -14.48
N ASP A 89 14.00 -1.12 -14.49
CA ASP A 89 14.98 -1.92 -13.73
C ASP A 89 15.04 -1.49 -12.26
N TYR A 90 14.83 -0.19 -12.03
CA TYR A 90 14.84 0.42 -10.71
C TYR A 90 13.78 1.50 -10.61
N TRP A 91 13.23 1.67 -9.42
CA TRP A 91 12.51 2.88 -9.00
C TRP A 91 13.41 3.69 -8.08
N GLU A 92 13.42 5.01 -8.25
CA GLU A 92 14.27 5.92 -7.48
C GLU A 92 13.44 6.75 -6.50
N THR A 93 13.96 6.91 -5.29
CA THR A 93 13.49 7.87 -4.27
C THR A 93 14.69 8.70 -3.78
N PRO A 94 14.48 9.72 -2.94
CA PRO A 94 15.59 10.42 -2.28
C PRO A 94 16.49 9.54 -1.41
N LEU A 95 16.04 8.34 -1.02
CA LEU A 95 16.83 7.39 -0.23
C LEU A 95 17.68 6.45 -1.12
N GLY A 96 17.53 6.53 -2.44
CA GLY A 96 18.26 5.73 -3.41
C GLY A 96 17.34 4.89 -4.29
N LYS A 97 17.91 3.89 -4.96
CA LYS A 97 17.22 3.04 -5.92
C LYS A 97 16.72 1.75 -5.28
N VAL A 98 15.55 1.30 -5.69
CA VAL A 98 14.96 0.00 -5.34
C VAL A 98 14.86 -0.84 -6.62
N LYS A 99 15.39 -2.07 -6.56
CA LYS A 99 15.40 -2.98 -7.71
C LYS A 99 13.99 -3.47 -8.00
N VAL A 100 13.58 -3.44 -9.27
CA VAL A 100 12.35 -4.07 -9.74
C VAL A 100 12.66 -5.52 -10.12
N ASP A 101 11.92 -6.46 -9.54
CA ASP A 101 12.03 -7.88 -9.87
C ASP A 101 11.31 -8.18 -11.19
N LYS A 102 11.96 -8.98 -12.04
CA LYS A 102 11.45 -9.31 -13.38
C LYS A 102 10.80 -10.67 -13.32
N VAL A 103 9.47 -10.67 -13.23
CA VAL A 103 8.66 -11.89 -13.15
C VAL A 103 7.87 -12.09 -14.43
N LYS A 104 7.59 -13.36 -14.76
CA LYS A 104 6.69 -13.70 -15.86
C LYS A 104 5.25 -13.60 -15.36
N THR A 105 4.45 -12.75 -15.99
CA THR A 105 3.05 -12.54 -15.62
C THR A 105 2.15 -12.38 -16.85
N THR A 106 0.84 -12.47 -16.66
CA THR A 106 -0.18 -12.08 -17.65
C THR A 106 -0.47 -10.57 -17.66
N PHE A 107 0.03 -9.81 -16.68
CA PHE A 107 -0.14 -8.35 -16.61
C PHE A 107 0.47 -7.62 -17.82
N LEU A 108 -0.14 -6.48 -18.15
CA LEU A 108 0.24 -5.65 -19.28
C LEU A 108 1.61 -4.99 -19.08
N ASP A 109 2.41 -4.94 -20.14
CA ASP A 109 3.52 -3.99 -20.26
C ASP A 109 2.97 -2.66 -20.77
N PHE A 110 2.51 -1.83 -19.85
CA PHE A 110 1.96 -0.51 -20.13
C PHE A 110 2.66 0.56 -19.28
N PRO A 111 3.88 0.97 -19.65
CA PRO A 111 4.73 1.84 -18.83
C PRO A 111 4.08 3.17 -18.43
N ALA A 112 3.15 3.68 -19.25
CA ALA A 112 2.42 4.90 -18.98
C ALA A 112 1.69 4.85 -17.63
N ALA A 113 1.13 3.69 -17.25
CA ALA A 113 0.43 3.48 -15.97
C ALA A 113 1.30 3.70 -14.72
N HIS A 114 2.62 3.80 -14.87
CA HIS A 114 3.59 4.00 -13.78
C HIS A 114 4.27 5.37 -13.82
N GLN A 115 4.13 6.11 -14.92
CA GLN A 115 4.94 7.28 -15.22
C GLN A 115 4.72 8.43 -14.23
N TYR A 116 3.46 8.68 -13.86
CA TYR A 116 3.05 9.75 -12.95
C TYR A 116 2.38 9.21 -11.68
N GLU A 117 2.18 7.90 -11.58
CA GLU A 117 1.45 7.28 -10.47
C GLU A 117 2.24 7.33 -9.16
N HIS A 118 1.58 7.75 -8.07
CA HIS A 118 2.21 7.94 -6.76
C HIS A 118 1.87 6.83 -5.77
N SER A 119 0.74 6.14 -5.94
CA SER A 119 0.19 5.19 -4.97
C SER A 119 1.18 4.11 -4.54
N ILE A 120 2.00 3.64 -5.47
CA ILE A 120 3.09 2.68 -5.24
C ILE A 120 4.33 3.37 -4.69
N GLU A 121 4.74 4.50 -5.27
CA GLU A 121 5.98 5.20 -4.92
C GLU A 121 6.00 5.62 -3.45
N VAL A 122 4.88 6.10 -2.92
CA VAL A 122 4.75 6.59 -1.53
C VAL A 122 5.11 5.51 -0.50
N GLN A 123 5.01 4.22 -0.86
CA GLN A 123 5.38 3.09 -0.01
C GLN A 123 6.92 2.89 0.05
N LEU A 124 7.66 3.31 -0.97
CA LEU A 124 9.07 2.94 -1.15
C LEU A 124 10.02 3.53 -0.08
N PRO A 125 9.91 4.81 0.33
CA PRO A 125 10.81 5.34 1.36
C PRO A 125 10.70 4.60 2.69
N PHE A 126 9.48 4.25 3.12
CA PHE A 126 9.28 3.42 4.31
C PHE A 126 9.93 2.04 4.16
N LEU A 127 9.73 1.36 3.02
CA LEU A 127 10.36 0.08 2.74
C LEU A 127 11.89 0.17 2.80
N GLN A 128 12.50 1.19 2.19
CA GLN A 128 13.95 1.43 2.23
C GLN A 128 14.48 1.71 3.65
N LYS A 129 13.63 2.21 4.55
CA LYS A 129 14.00 2.43 5.96
C LYS A 129 13.91 1.18 6.81
N VAL A 130 12.98 0.27 6.51
CA VAL A 130 12.75 -0.93 7.34
C VAL A 130 13.38 -2.19 6.78
N LEU A 131 13.68 -2.24 5.48
CA LEU A 131 14.32 -3.36 4.79
C LEU A 131 15.72 -2.96 4.29
N LYS A 132 16.65 -3.92 4.29
CA LYS A 132 18.03 -3.70 3.83
C LYS A 132 18.22 -4.05 2.35
N GLN A 133 17.96 -5.30 2.00
CA GLN A 133 18.14 -5.84 0.65
C GLN A 133 16.83 -6.48 0.21
N PHE A 134 16.13 -5.83 -0.71
CA PHE A 134 14.86 -6.29 -1.23
C PHE A 134 14.64 -5.83 -2.67
N SER A 135 13.75 -6.52 -3.36
CA SER A 135 13.20 -6.10 -4.66
C SER A 135 11.70 -5.83 -4.55
N ILE A 136 11.17 -5.10 -5.53
CA ILE A 136 9.73 -4.81 -5.64
C ILE A 136 9.15 -5.36 -6.93
N ILE A 137 7.86 -5.70 -6.90
CA ILE A 137 7.04 -5.98 -8.09
C ILE A 137 5.90 -4.94 -8.10
N PRO A 138 6.09 -3.80 -8.79
CA PRO A 138 5.07 -2.75 -8.90
C PRO A 138 3.98 -3.16 -9.88
N ILE A 139 2.72 -3.19 -9.43
CA ILE A 139 1.54 -3.47 -10.25
C ILE A 139 0.57 -2.31 -10.10
N SER A 140 0.42 -1.54 -11.18
CA SER A 140 -0.58 -0.48 -11.30
C SER A 140 -1.88 -1.10 -11.77
N ILE A 141 -2.97 -0.88 -11.03
CA ILE A 141 -4.27 -1.52 -11.24
C ILE A 141 -5.20 -0.49 -11.89
N GLY A 142 -5.67 -0.81 -13.10
CA GLY A 142 -6.74 -0.11 -13.80
C GLY A 142 -8.11 -0.70 -13.48
N ASP A 143 -8.97 -0.80 -14.49
CA ASP A 143 -10.24 -1.53 -14.41
C ASP A 143 -9.99 -3.02 -14.68
N ASP A 144 -9.96 -3.83 -13.63
CA ASP A 144 -9.54 -5.23 -13.70
C ASP A 144 -10.27 -6.12 -12.68
N ASP A 145 -10.32 -7.42 -12.94
CA ASP A 145 -10.91 -8.40 -12.02
C ASP A 145 -9.93 -8.76 -10.91
N PHE A 146 -10.27 -8.39 -9.67
CA PHE A 146 -9.50 -8.76 -8.48
C PHE A 146 -9.31 -10.28 -8.33
N ASN A 147 -10.17 -11.11 -8.94
CA ASN A 147 -10.01 -12.55 -8.96
C ASN A 147 -8.80 -13.00 -9.76
N GLU A 148 -8.59 -12.42 -10.95
CA GLU A 148 -7.47 -12.72 -11.83
C GLU A 148 -6.16 -12.19 -11.25
N ILE A 149 -6.18 -10.95 -10.73
CA ILE A 149 -5.05 -10.37 -10.01
C ILE A 149 -4.63 -11.28 -8.85
N ALA A 150 -5.59 -11.73 -8.03
CA ALA A 150 -5.28 -12.61 -6.90
C ALA A 150 -4.63 -13.92 -7.34
N GLU A 151 -5.10 -14.54 -8.43
CA GLU A 151 -4.54 -15.78 -8.94
C GLU A 151 -3.12 -15.61 -9.46
N GLU A 152 -2.88 -14.53 -10.20
CA GLU A 152 -1.56 -14.24 -10.78
C GLU A 152 -0.55 -13.85 -9.69
N VAL A 153 -0.93 -12.95 -8.77
CA VAL A 153 -0.06 -12.53 -7.66
C VAL A 153 0.24 -13.70 -6.73
N ASN A 154 -0.72 -14.59 -6.44
CA ASN A 154 -0.49 -15.71 -5.54
C ASN A 154 0.57 -16.70 -6.06
N LYS A 155 0.79 -16.79 -7.38
CA LYS A 155 1.85 -17.63 -7.96
C LYS A 155 3.25 -17.12 -7.60
N LEU A 156 3.38 -15.85 -7.22
CA LEU A 156 4.63 -15.18 -6.90
C LEU A 156 4.94 -15.15 -5.40
N VAL A 157 4.00 -15.62 -4.56
CA VAL A 157 4.14 -15.60 -3.10
C VAL A 157 5.00 -16.76 -2.63
N ASP A 158 6.03 -16.45 -1.85
CA ASP A 158 6.90 -17.38 -1.13
C ASP A 158 7.10 -16.94 0.33
N GLU A 159 7.95 -17.66 1.07
CA GLU A 159 8.19 -17.37 2.49
C GLU A 159 8.74 -15.97 2.78
N LYS A 160 9.43 -15.35 1.82
CA LYS A 160 10.10 -14.04 1.97
C LYS A 160 9.42 -12.94 1.18
N THR A 161 8.23 -13.21 0.65
CA THR A 161 7.41 -12.27 -0.09
C THR A 161 6.31 -11.71 0.79
N ILE A 162 6.13 -10.39 0.75
CA ILE A 162 4.94 -9.73 1.29
C ILE A 162 4.19 -9.01 0.17
N ILE A 163 2.89 -8.82 0.37
CA ILE A 163 2.03 -8.04 -0.52
C ILE A 163 1.58 -6.78 0.20
N ILE A 164 1.65 -5.63 -0.47
CA ILE A 164 1.10 -4.36 0.03
C ILE A 164 0.06 -3.87 -0.97
N ALA A 165 -1.21 -3.84 -0.56
CA ALA A 165 -2.27 -3.14 -1.26
C ALA A 165 -2.32 -1.68 -0.78
N SER A 166 -1.96 -0.77 -1.68
CA SER A 166 -1.87 0.67 -1.41
C SER A 166 -3.23 1.33 -1.60
N SER A 167 -3.82 1.88 -0.53
CA SER A 167 -5.14 2.50 -0.58
C SER A 167 -5.40 3.45 0.57
N ASP A 168 -5.92 4.63 0.23
CA ASP A 168 -6.72 5.44 1.15
C ASP A 168 -8.20 4.96 1.14
N LEU A 169 -8.99 5.36 2.13
CA LEU A 169 -10.41 4.97 2.30
C LEU A 169 -11.34 6.05 1.73
N SER A 170 -12.37 6.49 2.47
CA SER A 170 -13.30 7.52 2.01
C SER A 170 -12.61 8.87 1.76
N HIS A 171 -13.20 9.71 0.89
CA HIS A 171 -12.62 10.99 0.46
C HIS A 171 -13.64 12.12 0.54
N TYR A 172 -13.21 13.26 1.11
CA TYR A 172 -13.90 14.56 1.07
C TYR A 172 -15.27 14.63 1.76
N TYR A 173 -15.53 13.73 2.71
CA TYR A 173 -16.68 13.83 3.63
C TYR A 173 -16.31 14.61 4.89
N ASP A 174 -17.31 15.09 5.62
CA ASP A 174 -17.10 15.54 6.99
C ASP A 174 -16.62 14.39 7.89
N TYR A 175 -15.96 14.74 8.99
CA TYR A 175 -15.30 13.79 9.89
C TYR A 175 -16.22 12.65 10.37
N ASP A 176 -17.46 12.96 10.78
CA ASP A 176 -18.37 11.96 11.35
C ASP A 176 -18.94 11.04 10.25
N THR A 177 -19.20 11.60 9.06
CA THR A 177 -19.62 10.82 7.89
C THR A 177 -18.51 9.89 7.42
N ALA A 178 -17.27 10.38 7.33
CA ALA A 178 -16.11 9.58 6.95
C ALA A 178 -15.91 8.38 7.89
N ILE A 179 -16.00 8.58 9.21
CA ILE A 179 -15.91 7.48 10.20
C ILE A 179 -16.96 6.41 9.94
N LYS A 180 -18.22 6.81 9.68
CA LYS A 180 -19.32 5.85 9.44
C LYS A 180 -19.07 5.04 8.16
N ILE A 181 -18.65 5.68 7.09
CA ILE A 181 -18.34 5.03 5.80
C ILE A 181 -17.15 4.08 5.96
N ASP A 182 -16.06 4.56 6.55
CA ASP A 182 -14.82 3.80 6.73
C ASP A 182 -15.00 2.62 7.70
N ASN A 183 -15.97 2.68 8.61
CA ASN A 183 -16.23 1.57 9.53
C ASN A 183 -16.57 0.27 8.79
N LEU A 184 -17.16 0.36 7.59
CA LEU A 184 -17.40 -0.82 6.75
C LEU A 184 -16.09 -1.51 6.35
N ALA A 185 -15.05 -0.75 5.98
CA ALA A 185 -13.72 -1.29 5.70
C ALA A 185 -13.08 -1.86 6.97
N ASN A 186 -13.19 -1.12 8.08
CA ASN A 186 -12.66 -1.53 9.39
C ASN A 186 -13.25 -2.84 9.90
N GLU A 187 -14.47 -3.19 9.51
CA GLU A 187 -15.12 -4.46 9.83
C GLU A 187 -14.84 -5.55 8.81
N ALA A 188 -14.92 -5.23 7.52
CA ALA A 188 -14.87 -6.22 6.45
C ALA A 188 -13.46 -6.78 6.22
N ILE A 189 -12.44 -5.91 6.21
CA ILE A 189 -11.06 -6.28 5.86
C ILE A 189 -10.48 -7.28 6.89
N PRO A 190 -10.51 -7.02 8.21
CA PRO A 190 -9.96 -7.95 9.20
C PRO A 190 -10.70 -9.30 9.25
N LYS A 191 -12.00 -9.30 8.95
CA LYS A 191 -12.83 -10.51 8.93
C LYS A 191 -12.78 -11.27 7.59
N LEU A 192 -12.01 -10.78 6.62
CA LEU A 192 -11.97 -11.30 5.26
C LEU A 192 -13.36 -11.39 4.60
N ASP A 193 -14.28 -10.49 4.96
CA ASP A 193 -15.63 -10.47 4.38
C ASP A 193 -15.61 -9.75 3.02
N ILE A 194 -15.28 -10.52 1.98
CA ILE A 194 -15.19 -10.03 0.60
C ILE A 194 -16.50 -9.40 0.12
N ASN A 195 -17.65 -9.93 0.54
CA ASN A 195 -18.96 -9.42 0.09
C ASN A 195 -19.23 -8.03 0.67
N LYS A 196 -18.88 -7.80 1.94
CA LYS A 196 -18.90 -6.46 2.52
C LYS A 196 -17.82 -5.56 1.93
N ALA A 197 -16.61 -6.08 1.74
CA ALA A 197 -15.48 -5.31 1.23
C ALA A 197 -15.72 -4.76 -0.19
N LYS A 198 -16.51 -5.45 -1.03
CA LYS A 198 -16.90 -4.90 -2.36
C LYS A 198 -17.62 -3.56 -2.29
N LYS A 199 -18.26 -3.26 -1.16
CA LYS A 199 -19.07 -2.06 -0.91
C LYS A 199 -18.30 -0.93 -0.23
N ILE A 200 -17.02 -1.11 0.09
CA ILE A 200 -16.23 -0.05 0.73
C ILE A 200 -15.92 1.07 -0.27
N GLU A 201 -15.68 2.25 0.27
CA GLU A 201 -15.09 3.38 -0.44
C GLU A 201 -13.58 3.39 -0.16
N ALA A 202 -12.80 3.09 -1.18
CA ALA A 202 -11.34 3.03 -1.12
C ALA A 202 -10.77 3.17 -2.53
N CYS A 203 -9.77 4.01 -2.75
CA CYS A 203 -9.18 4.23 -4.09
C CYS A 203 -8.49 2.95 -4.62
N GLY A 204 -7.86 2.18 -3.74
CA GLY A 204 -7.20 0.90 -4.03
C GLY A 204 -8.07 -0.33 -3.80
N LYS A 205 -9.41 -0.21 -3.87
CA LYS A 205 -10.35 -1.29 -3.54
C LYS A 205 -10.07 -2.61 -4.26
N ILE A 206 -9.74 -2.58 -5.56
CA ILE A 206 -9.46 -3.80 -6.35
C ILE A 206 -8.24 -4.53 -5.76
N GLY A 207 -7.16 -3.81 -5.44
CA GLY A 207 -5.98 -4.38 -4.80
C GLY A 207 -6.26 -4.94 -3.40
N ILE A 208 -7.10 -4.27 -2.60
CA ILE A 208 -7.56 -4.78 -1.30
C ILE A 208 -8.30 -6.11 -1.48
N LEU A 209 -9.26 -6.17 -2.40
CA LEU A 209 -10.06 -7.37 -2.66
C LEU A 209 -9.20 -8.54 -3.14
N ALA A 210 -8.23 -8.28 -4.02
CA ALA A 210 -7.29 -9.28 -4.49
C ALA A 210 -6.47 -9.85 -3.32
N LEU A 211 -5.93 -8.98 -2.45
CA LEU A 211 -5.19 -9.39 -1.27
C LEU A 211 -6.05 -10.19 -0.28
N MET A 212 -7.30 -9.78 -0.04
CA MET A 212 -8.23 -10.53 0.80
C MET A 212 -8.53 -11.93 0.22
N LYS A 213 -8.64 -12.06 -1.10
CA LYS A 213 -8.81 -13.36 -1.77
C LYS A 213 -7.58 -14.25 -1.62
N ILE A 214 -6.38 -13.68 -1.75
CA ILE A 214 -5.11 -14.38 -1.49
C ILE A 214 -5.04 -14.85 -0.04
N ALA A 215 -5.35 -13.97 0.91
CA ALA A 215 -5.35 -14.29 2.34
C ALA A 215 -6.28 -15.47 2.65
N LYS A 216 -7.51 -15.46 2.12
CA LYS A 216 -8.43 -16.60 2.27
C LYS A 216 -7.89 -17.90 1.68
N LYS A 217 -7.31 -17.83 0.46
CA LYS A 217 -6.78 -18.99 -0.23
C LYS A 217 -5.62 -19.64 0.52
N ASN A 218 -4.79 -18.82 1.17
CA ASN A 218 -3.61 -19.27 1.90
C ASN A 218 -3.86 -19.50 3.40
N GLY A 219 -5.12 -19.38 3.87
CA GLY A 219 -5.48 -19.58 5.27
C GLY A 219 -4.98 -18.48 6.22
N TRP A 220 -4.64 -17.29 5.71
CA TRP A 220 -4.20 -16.16 6.53
C TRP A 220 -5.38 -15.51 7.26
N ASN A 221 -5.09 -14.94 8.43
CA ASN A 221 -6.01 -14.16 9.24
C ASN A 221 -5.84 -12.67 8.96
N GLY A 222 -6.91 -11.88 9.13
CA GLY A 222 -6.86 -10.41 9.02
C GLY A 222 -6.83 -9.71 10.39
N LYS A 223 -6.12 -8.60 10.50
CA LYS A 223 -6.10 -7.73 11.69
C LYS A 223 -6.10 -6.25 11.26
N LYS A 224 -6.96 -5.45 11.88
CA LYS A 224 -6.82 -3.98 11.83
C LYS A 224 -5.70 -3.58 12.78
N LEU A 225 -4.71 -2.87 12.27
CA LEU A 225 -3.60 -2.35 13.07
C LEU A 225 -3.92 -0.95 13.59
N PHE A 226 -4.39 -0.08 12.70
CA PHE A 226 -4.73 1.29 13.05
C PHE A 226 -5.71 1.89 12.05
N TYR A 227 -6.44 2.91 12.49
CA TYR A 227 -7.31 3.72 11.65
C TYR A 227 -7.29 5.16 12.15
N ALA A 228 -7.25 6.12 11.22
CA ALA A 228 -7.43 7.54 11.46
C ALA A 228 -7.91 8.21 10.16
N ASN A 229 -8.23 9.49 10.19
CA ASN A 229 -8.41 10.30 8.98
C ASN A 229 -7.56 11.56 9.02
N SER A 230 -7.56 12.35 7.93
CA SER A 230 -6.75 13.59 7.86
C SER A 230 -7.09 14.61 8.95
N GLY A 231 -8.31 14.61 9.48
CA GLY A 231 -8.73 15.47 10.59
C GLY A 231 -8.17 15.06 11.96
N ASP A 232 -7.59 13.87 12.08
CA ASP A 232 -6.82 13.42 13.25
C ASP A 232 -5.32 13.76 13.14
N THR A 233 -4.88 14.27 11.98
CA THR A 233 -3.48 14.55 11.70
C THR A 233 -3.25 16.03 11.37
N ALA A 234 -3.12 16.38 10.10
CA ALA A 234 -2.75 17.73 9.67
C ALA A 234 -3.84 18.47 8.90
N GLY A 235 -4.98 17.82 8.64
CA GLY A 235 -6.14 18.41 7.97
C GLY A 235 -7.17 18.97 8.95
N ASP A 236 -8.13 19.73 8.43
CA ASP A 236 -9.34 20.08 9.17
C ASP A 236 -10.37 18.93 9.17
N LYS A 237 -11.50 19.15 9.84
CA LYS A 237 -12.57 18.14 10.00
C LYS A 237 -13.77 18.32 9.06
N SER A 238 -13.70 19.29 8.14
CA SER A 238 -14.79 19.61 7.22
C SER A 238 -14.78 18.74 5.97
N GLN A 239 -13.59 18.36 5.49
CA GLN A 239 -13.40 17.42 4.39
C GLN A 239 -12.17 16.57 4.66
N VAL A 240 -12.38 15.30 5.00
CA VAL A 240 -11.31 14.38 5.40
C VAL A 240 -11.11 13.24 4.41
N VAL A 241 -9.91 12.66 4.46
CA VAL A 241 -9.59 11.39 3.80
C VAL A 241 -9.29 10.33 4.86
N GLY A 242 -9.92 9.16 4.73
CA GLY A 242 -9.76 8.04 5.65
C GLY A 242 -8.49 7.23 5.40
N TYR A 243 -7.83 6.78 6.47
CA TYR A 243 -6.59 6.01 6.42
C TYR A 243 -6.71 4.76 7.29
N GLY A 244 -6.63 3.59 6.68
CA GLY A 244 -6.59 2.32 7.39
C GLY A 244 -5.26 1.60 7.20
N CYS A 245 -4.74 1.03 8.28
CA CYS A 245 -3.63 0.09 8.23
C CYS A 245 -4.08 -1.29 8.71
N TYR A 246 -3.92 -2.28 7.85
CA TYR A 246 -4.37 -3.66 8.09
C TYR A 246 -3.24 -4.63 7.76
N ALA A 247 -3.21 -5.76 8.45
CA ALA A 247 -2.29 -6.85 8.20
C ALA A 247 -3.02 -8.16 7.95
N PHE A 248 -2.41 -9.01 7.12
CA PHE A 248 -2.77 -10.40 6.90
C PHE A 248 -1.60 -11.28 7.29
N TYR A 249 -1.82 -12.30 8.11
CA TYR A 249 -0.78 -13.11 8.74
C TYR A 249 -1.19 -14.57 8.83
N GLU A 250 -0.21 -15.46 8.87
CA GLU A 250 -0.43 -16.91 9.09
C GLU A 250 -1.00 -17.19 10.48
#